data_AF-A0A3C1V8S4-F1
#
_entry.id   AF-A0A3C1V8S4-F1
#
_cell.length_a   1.000
_cell.length_b   1.000
_cell.length_c   1.000
_cell.angle_alpha   90.00
_cell.angle_beta   90.00
_cell.angle_gamma   90.00
#
_symmetry.space_group_name_H-M   'P 1'
#
loop_
_entity.id
_entity.type
_entity.pdbx_description
1 polymer ?
#
loop_
_entity_poly.entity_id
_entity_poly.type
_entity_poly.pdbx_seq_one_letter_code
_entity_poly.pdbx_strand_id
1 'polypeptide(L)'
;YAIILGQWPGAEAVITSLAEGKIAAVTLLGNDDRLDFTQDATGLKIKLPAAAPCKYAYVLKITGLKMNSPTWTESGNPQLQPGADGN
;
A
#
# COMPACT_ATOMS: atom_id res chain seq x y z
N TYR A 1 -4.67 -3.09 -3.01
CA TYR A 1 -3.92 -3.63 -4.16
C TYR A 1 -3.03 -2.54 -4.73
N ALA A 2 -1.84 -2.89 -5.24
CA ALA A 2 -0.96 -1.98 -5.95
C ALA A 2 -0.71 -2.52 -7.36
N ILE A 3 -0.71 -1.65 -8.37
CA ILE A 3 -0.58 -2.04 -9.77
C ILE A 3 0.61 -1.29 -10.34
N ILE A 4 1.57 -2.04 -10.86
CA ILE A 4 2.73 -1.51 -11.56
C ILE A 4 2.45 -1.70 -13.05
N LEU A 5 2.48 -0.60 -13.81
CA LEU A 5 2.25 -0.59 -15.25
C LEU A 5 3.58 -0.34 -15.96
N GLY A 6 3.87 -1.09 -17.01
CA GLY A 6 5.06 -0.88 -17.84
C GLY A 6 6.28 -1.68 -17.39
N GLN A 7 7.45 -1.04 -17.34
CA GLN A 7 8.73 -1.73 -17.10
C GLN A 7 8.82 -2.29 -15.68
N TRP A 8 9.25 -3.56 -15.57
CA TRP A 8 9.52 -4.20 -14.30
C TRP A 8 10.65 -3.46 -13.56
N PRO A 9 10.44 -3.06 -12.30
CA PRO A 9 11.43 -2.28 -11.55
C PRO A 9 12.68 -3.09 -11.15
N GLY A 10 12.70 -4.40 -11.40
CA GLY A 10 13.83 -5.27 -11.09
C GLY A 10 13.62 -6.02 -9.78
N ALA A 11 14.64 -6.02 -8.91
CA ALA A 11 14.63 -6.82 -7.68
C ALA A 11 13.85 -6.19 -6.52
N GLU A 12 13.57 -4.88 -6.57
CA GLU A 12 12.88 -4.17 -5.49
C GLU A 12 11.88 -3.15 -6.06
N ALA A 13 10.72 -3.04 -5.41
CA ALA A 13 9.75 -1.98 -5.64
C ALA A 13 9.44 -1.26 -4.33
N VAL A 14 9.36 0.07 -4.38
CA VAL A 14 9.07 0.91 -3.21
C VAL A 14 7.75 1.62 -3.41
N ILE A 15 6.80 1.39 -2.49
CA ILE A 15 5.51 2.07 -2.45
C ILE A 15 5.56 3.14 -1.35
N THR A 16 5.90 4.36 -1.73
CA THR A 16 6.06 5.51 -0.80
C THR A 16 4.76 5.86 -0.08
N SER A 17 3.62 5.64 -0.73
CA SER A 17 2.29 5.89 -0.14
C SER A 17 1.91 4.94 1.01
N LEU A 18 2.70 3.90 1.26
CA LEU A 18 2.49 2.90 2.32
C LEU A 18 3.59 2.96 3.40
N ALA A 19 4.16 4.14 3.64
CA ALA A 19 5.07 4.35 4.76
C ALA A 19 4.40 4.11 6.13
N GLU A 20 3.08 4.31 6.20
CA GLU A 20 2.28 4.12 7.41
C GLU A 20 1.21 3.04 7.23
N GLY A 21 0.93 2.30 8.31
CA GLY A 21 -0.11 1.27 8.38
C GLY A 21 0.45 -0.14 8.44
N LYS A 22 -0.14 -1.02 9.26
CA LYS A 22 0.35 -2.41 9.39
C LYS A 22 -0.02 -3.20 8.14
N ILE A 23 0.94 -3.88 7.54
CA ILE A 23 0.72 -4.78 6.40
C ILE A 23 0.91 -6.21 6.88
N ALA A 24 -0.04 -7.08 6.57
CA ALA A 24 0.01 -8.49 6.98
C ALA A 24 0.72 -9.36 5.95
N ALA A 25 0.49 -9.13 4.65
CA ALA A 25 1.13 -9.90 3.59
C ALA A 25 1.12 -9.16 2.25
N VAL A 26 2.12 -9.46 1.42
CA VAL A 26 2.20 -9.05 0.02
C VAL A 26 2.35 -10.30 -0.85
N THR A 27 1.52 -10.43 -1.87
CA THR A 27 1.50 -11.55 -2.81
C THR A 27 1.39 -11.02 -4.24
N LEU A 28 2.02 -11.70 -5.20
CA LEU A 28 1.96 -11.31 -6.62
C LEU A 28 0.71 -11.91 -7.28
N LEU A 29 -0.05 -11.12 -8.01
CA LEU A 29 -1.21 -11.64 -8.73
C LEU A 29 -0.74 -12.47 -9.92
N GLY A 30 -1.18 -13.73 -9.98
CA GLY A 30 -0.73 -14.71 -10.98
C GLY A 30 0.33 -15.67 -10.46
N ASN A 31 0.85 -15.47 -9.25
CA ASN A 31 1.68 -16.45 -8.56
C ASN A 31 1.46 -16.33 -7.04
N ASP A 32 0.93 -17.37 -6.39
CA ASP A 32 0.58 -17.35 -4.95
C ASP A 32 1.80 -17.27 -4.01
N ASP A 33 3.00 -17.08 -4.56
CA ASP A 33 4.21 -16.80 -3.80
C ASP A 33 4.07 -15.51 -2.98
N ARG A 34 4.34 -15.65 -1.69
CA ARG A 34 4.42 -14.56 -0.73
C ARG A 34 5.75 -13.85 -0.92
N LEU A 35 5.69 -12.54 -1.10
CA LEU A 35 6.88 -11.72 -1.30
C LEU A 35 7.39 -11.18 0.04
N ASP A 36 8.71 -11.16 0.18
CA ASP A 36 9.36 -10.46 1.28
C ASP A 36 9.17 -8.96 1.14
N PHE A 37 8.78 -8.31 2.23
CA PHE A 37 8.62 -6.86 2.27
C PHE A 37 9.12 -6.30 3.58
N THR A 38 9.61 -5.08 3.53
CA THR A 38 10.02 -4.28 4.69
C THR A 38 9.35 -2.93 4.57
N GLN A 39 8.69 -2.50 5.64
CA GLN A 39 8.09 -1.18 5.72
C GLN A 39 9.01 -0.26 6.53
N ASP A 40 9.30 0.92 6.00
CA ASP A 40 10.04 1.96 6.68
C ASP A 40 9.41 3.34 6.45
N ALA A 41 10.00 4.38 7.04
CA ALA A 41 9.52 5.76 6.91
C ALA A 41 9.56 6.31 5.47
N THR A 42 10.28 5.65 4.56
CA THR A 42 10.33 6.01 3.13
C THR A 42 9.24 5.32 2.32
N GLY A 43 8.68 4.22 2.83
CA GLY A 43 7.60 3.48 2.18
C GLY A 43 7.63 1.98 2.46
N LEU A 44 6.79 1.26 1.72
CA LEU A 44 6.80 -0.19 1.69
C LEU A 44 7.75 -0.69 0.60
N LYS A 45 8.87 -1.28 0.99
CA LYS A 45 9.84 -1.95 0.11
C LYS A 45 9.44 -3.40 -0.06
N ILE A 46 9.28 -3.84 -1.29
CA ILE A 46 8.87 -5.20 -1.64
C ILE A 46 9.98 -5.80 -2.50
N LYS A 47 10.50 -6.95 -2.07
CA LYS A 47 11.44 -7.72 -2.87
C LYS A 47 10.66 -8.47 -3.93
N LEU A 48 10.98 -8.18 -5.17
CA LEU A 48 10.40 -8.79 -6.34
C LEU A 48 11.35 -9.84 -6.91
N PRO A 49 10.84 -10.91 -7.53
CA PRO A 49 11.69 -11.88 -8.21
C PRO A 49 12.45 -11.23 -9.37
N ALA A 50 13.68 -11.67 -9.60
CA ALA A 50 14.54 -11.14 -10.66
C ALA A 50 13.94 -11.31 -12.07
N ALA A 51 13.08 -12.32 -12.24
CA ALA A 51 12.31 -12.55 -13.46
C ALA A 51 10.89 -12.03 -13.28
N ALA A 52 10.50 -11.07 -14.13
CA ALA A 52 9.12 -10.64 -14.23
C ALA A 52 8.28 -11.75 -14.87
N PRO A 53 7.14 -12.15 -14.27
CA PRO A 53 6.28 -13.17 -14.88
C PRO A 53 5.54 -12.65 -16.12
N CYS A 54 5.34 -11.34 -16.24
CA CYS A 54 4.60 -10.69 -17.32
C CYS A 54 5.35 -9.47 -17.86
N LYS A 55 4.99 -8.96 -19.04
CA LYS A 55 5.65 -7.82 -19.69
C LYS A 55 4.91 -6.48 -19.54
N TYR A 56 3.61 -6.52 -19.26
CA TYR A 56 2.72 -5.36 -19.45
C TYR A 56 2.28 -4.71 -18.14
N ALA A 57 1.81 -5.53 -17.19
CA ALA A 57 1.30 -5.07 -15.91
C ALA A 57 1.50 -6.16 -14.86
N TYR A 58 1.70 -5.70 -13.63
CA TYR A 58 1.92 -6.55 -12.46
C TYR A 58 1.06 -6.02 -11.34
N VAL A 59 0.36 -6.92 -10.65
CA VAL A 59 -0.51 -6.51 -9.54
C VAL A 59 0.00 -7.16 -8.27
N LEU A 60 0.24 -6.33 -7.26
CA LEU A 60 0.61 -6.74 -5.92
C LEU A 60 -0.63 -6.69 -5.04
N LYS A 61 -1.02 -7.85 -4.53
CA LYS A 61 -2.08 -7.97 -3.54
C LYS A 61 -1.47 -7.77 -2.15
N ILE A 62 -1.80 -6.62 -1.57
CA ILE A 62 -1.40 -6.22 -0.22
C ILE A 62 -2.60 -6.46 0.68
N THR A 63 -2.42 -7.26 1.73
CA THR A 63 -3.49 -7.67 2.65
C THR A 63 -3.19 -7.26 4.08
N GLY A 64 -4.26 -7.14 4.87
CA GLY A 64 -4.19 -6.75 6.27
C GLY A 64 -3.71 -5.32 6.49
N LEU A 65 -3.81 -4.46 5.47
CA LEU A 65 -3.54 -3.03 5.59
C LEU A 65 -4.46 -2.44 6.65
N LYS A 66 -3.92 -2.22 7.85
CA LYS A 66 -4.57 -1.43 8.89
C LYS A 66 -3.97 -0.03 8.79
N MET A 67 -4.67 0.84 8.06
CA MET A 67 -4.39 2.28 8.08
C MET A 67 -4.48 2.77 9.53
N ASN A 68 -3.73 3.82 9.86
CA ASN A 68 -4.01 4.56 11.09
C ASN A 68 -5.50 4.93 11.12
N SER A 69 -6.13 4.89 12.29
CA SER A 69 -7.46 5.48 12.45
C SER A 69 -7.40 6.90 11.89
N PRO A 70 -8.46 7.43 11.24
CA PRO A 70 -8.51 8.85 10.93
C PRO A 70 -8.37 9.60 12.27
N THR A 71 -7.15 10.04 12.59
CA THR A 71 -6.98 11.12 13.53
C THR A 71 -7.65 12.28 12.85
N TRP A 72 -8.75 12.75 13.45
CA TRP A 72 -9.34 14.04 13.17
C TRP A 72 -8.26 15.11 13.41
N THR A 73 -7.32 15.26 12.48
CA THR A 73 -6.36 16.35 12.48
C THR A 73 -7.03 17.51 11.77
N GLU A 74 -7.23 18.60 12.51
CA GLU A 74 -7.81 19.90 12.14
C GLU A 74 -7.27 20.57 10.85
N SER A 75 -6.46 19.91 10.03
CA SER A 75 -5.71 20.54 8.95
C SER A 75 -6.41 20.54 7.58
N GLY A 76 -7.70 20.87 7.50
CA GLY A 76 -8.17 21.59 6.30
C GLY A 76 -9.33 21.01 5.48
N ASN A 77 -10.33 20.38 6.08
CA ASN A 77 -11.69 20.50 5.55
C ASN A 77 -12.69 20.55 6.71
N PRO A 78 -13.25 21.73 7.06
CA PRO A 78 -14.28 21.80 8.08
C PRO A 78 -15.56 21.19 7.53
N GLN A 79 -15.75 19.89 7.76
CA GLN A 79 -17.09 19.33 7.71
C GLN A 79 -17.70 19.50 9.10
N LEU A 80 -18.77 20.29 9.16
CA LEU A 80 -19.57 20.52 10.36
C LEU A 80 -19.88 19.16 11.03
N GLN A 81 -19.61 19.07 12.33
CA GLN A 81 -19.99 17.91 13.15
C GLN A 81 -21.49 17.64 12.97
N PRO A 82 -21.90 16.40 12.62
CA PRO A 82 -23.30 16.01 12.74
C PRO A 82 -23.59 15.81 14.23
N GLY A 83 -24.25 16.78 14.86
CA GLY A 83 -24.70 16.65 16.25
C GLY A 83 -24.67 17.91 17.12
N ALA A 84 -24.69 19.11 16.53
CA ALA A 84 -24.96 20.36 17.27
C ALA A 84 -26.38 20.88 16.98
N ASP A 85 -27.35 19.98 16.93
CA ASP A 85 -28.77 20.26 17.07
C ASP A 85 -29.10 20.27 18.57
N GLY A 86 -29.46 21.46 19.04
CA GLY A 86 -29.42 21.84 20.45
C GLY A 86 -30.48 21.19 21.34
N ASN A 87 -30.17 21.25 22.63
CA ASN A 87 -31.12 21.50 23.72
C ASN A 87 -30.36 22.04 24.93
#